data_AF-A9IYJ0-F1
#
_entry.id   AF-A9IYJ0-F1
#
_cell.length_a   1.000
_cell.length_b   1.000
_cell.length_c   1.000
_cell.angle_alpha   90.00
_cell.angle_beta   90.00
_cell.angle_gamma   90.00
#
_symmetry.space_group_name_H-M   'P 1'
#
loop_
_entity.id
_entity.type
_entity.pdbx_description
1 polymer ?
#
loop_
_entity_poly.entity_id
_entity_poly.type
_entity_poly.pdbx_seq_one_letter_code
_entity_poly.pdbx_strand_id
1 'polypeptide(L)' 'MQSLSQHPRAGKVCDGAGLLLNKRKDGGAQWILRYTLHGCRCEMELGAL' A
#
# COMPACT_ATOMS: atom_id res chain seq x y z
N MET A 1 23.04 4.25 20.88
CA MET A 1 22.77 3.18 19.89
C MET A 1 21.28 3.22 19.55
N GLN A 2 20.89 3.82 18.43
CA GLN A 2 19.48 3.82 18.02
C GLN A 2 19.22 2.53 17.24
N SER A 3 18.41 1.65 17.81
CA SER A 3 17.85 0.50 17.10
C SER A 3 16.97 1.03 15.96
N LEU A 4 17.43 0.86 14.71
CA LEU A 4 16.62 1.03 13.52
C LEU A 4 15.61 -0.12 13.50
N SER A 5 14.48 0.08 14.17
CA SER A 5 13.33 -0.81 14.02
C SER A 5 12.94 -0.82 12.54
N GLN A 6 13.16 -1.95 11.87
CA GLN A 6 12.72 -2.21 10.49
C GLN A 6 11.20 -2.38 10.39
N HIS A 7 10.42 -1.85 11.34
CA HIS A 7 8.98 -1.83 11.19
C HIS A 7 8.64 -0.97 9.98
N PRO A 8 7.91 -1.51 9.00
CA PRO A 8 7.51 -0.75 7.84
C PRO A 8 6.69 0.44 8.34
N ARG A 9 7.21 1.65 8.11
CA ARG A 9 6.53 2.89 8.45
C ARG A 9 5.15 2.87 7.78
N ALA A 10 4.10 3.18 8.53
CA ALA A 10 2.75 3.24 7.99
C ALA A 10 2.71 4.09 6.71
N GLY A 11 1.99 3.63 5.70
CA GLY A 11 1.96 4.22 4.36
C GLY A 11 1.72 3.21 3.24
N LYS A 12 1.63 3.73 2.00
CA LYS A 12 1.46 2.92 0.79
C LYS A 12 2.82 2.51 0.24
N VAL A 13 3.03 1.22 0.01
CA VAL A 13 4.20 0.65 -0.67
C VAL A 13 3.75 0.06 -2.01
N CYS A 14 4.43 0.42 -3.10
CA CYS A 14 4.11 -0.02 -4.46
C CYS A 14 5.00 -1.22 -4.85
N ASP A 15 4.44 -2.24 -5.48
CA ASP A 15 5.17 -3.42 -5.98
C ASP A 15 5.88 -3.19 -7.33
N GLY A 16 5.60 -2.07 -7.99
CA GLY A 16 6.13 -1.70 -9.30
C GLY A 16 5.22 -2.09 -10.48
N ALA A 17 4.23 -2.96 -10.26
CA ALA A 17 3.24 -3.38 -11.25
C ALA A 17 1.86 -2.71 -11.06
N GLY A 18 1.74 -1.81 -10.07
CA GLY A 18 0.51 -1.08 -9.79
C GLY A 18 -0.29 -1.65 -8.64
N LEU A 19 0.22 -2.66 -7.93
CA LEU A 19 -0.35 -3.11 -6.67
C LEU A 19 0.30 -2.31 -5.52
N LEU A 20 -0.53 -1.79 -4.63
CA LEU A 20 -0.11 -1.02 -3.47
C LEU A 20 -0.57 -1.72 -2.20
N LEU A 21 0.34 -1.87 -1.24
CA LEU A 21 0.04 -2.28 0.12
C LEU A 21 -0.04 -1.04 1.01
N ASN A 22 -1.24 -0.73 1.51
CA ASN A 22 -1.47 0.33 2.47
C ASN A 22 -1.34 -0.22 3.89
N LYS A 23 -0.21 0.01 4.56
CA LYS A 23 0.00 -0.39 5.96
C LYS A 23 -0.47 0.72 6.89
N ARG A 24 -1.38 0.40 7.80
CA ARG A 24 -1.92 1.33 8.80
C ARG A 24 -1.13 1.27 10.09
N LYS A 25 -1.27 2.32 10.92
CA LYS A 25 -0.55 2.44 12.20
C LYS A 25 -1.03 1.43 13.26
N ASP A 26 -2.25 0.93 13.10
CA ASP A 26 -2.89 -0.07 13.96
C ASP A 26 -2.47 -1.52 13.65
N GLY A 27 -1.55 -1.72 12.69
CA GLY A 27 -1.08 -3.03 12.26
C GLY A 27 -1.92 -3.66 11.15
N GLY A 28 -3.08 -3.08 10.81
CA GLY A 28 -3.88 -3.54 9.69
C GLY A 28 -3.25 -3.17 8.34
N ALA A 29 -3.57 -3.93 7.29
CA ALA A 29 -3.16 -3.59 5.94
C ALA A 29 -4.30 -3.75 4.93
N GLN A 30 -4.16 -3.13 3.76
CA GLN A 30 -5.12 -3.25 2.67
C GLN A 30 -4.38 -3.24 1.33
N TRP A 31 -4.83 -4.09 0.40
CA TRP A 31 -4.36 -4.08 -0.97
C TRP A 31 -5.17 -3.11 -1.83
N ILE A 32 -4.48 -2.33 -2.66
CA ILE A 32 -5.07 -1.39 -3.60
C ILE A 32 -4.48 -1.66 -4.98
N LEU A 33 -5.33 -1.95 -5.95
CA LEU A 33 -4.93 -2.00 -7.36
C LEU A 33 -5.06 -0.61 -7.97
N ARG A 34 -3.94 -0.07 -8.44
CA ARG A 34 -3.90 1.16 -9.24
C ARG A 34 -3.82 0.79 -10.71
N TYR A 35 -4.77 1.28 -11.49
CA TYR A 35 -4.86 1.01 -12.92
C TYR A 35 -5.27 2.28 -13.68
N THR A 36 -5.15 2.22 -14.99
CA THR A 36 -5.60 3.28 -15.89
C THR A 36 -6.79 2.79 -16.68
N LEU A 37 -7.92 3.47 -16.57
CA LEU A 37 -9.12 3.21 -17.36
C LEU A 37 -9.45 4.46 -18.16
N HIS A 38 -9.50 4.33 -19.49
CA HIS A 38 -9.75 5.45 -20.41
C HIS A 38 -8.86 6.70 -20.17
N GLY A 39 -7.58 6.49 -19.81
CA GLY A 39 -6.65 7.59 -19.51
C GLY A 39 -6.78 8.17 -18.11
N CYS A 40 -7.79 7.76 -17.33
CA CYS A 40 -7.96 8.16 -15.95
C CYS A 40 -7.27 7.15 -15.02
N ARG A 41 -6.50 7.65 -14.05
CA ARG A 41 -5.90 6.82 -13.01
C ARG A 41 -6.92 6.53 -11.93
N CYS A 42 -7.17 5.25 -11.69
CA CYS A 42 -8.13 4.75 -10.72
C CYS A 42 -7.42 3.89 -9.67
N GLU A 43 -8.02 3.77 -8.49
CA GLU A 43 -7.61 2.86 -7.42
C GLU A 43 -8.82 2.00 -7.03
N MET A 44 -8.61 0.69 -6.86
CA MET A 44 -9.63 -0.26 -6.41
C MET A 44 -9.11 -0.99 -5.17
N GLU A 45 -9.88 -0.95 -4.09
CA GLU A 45 -9.58 -1.71 -2.88
C GLU A 45 -9.85 -3.19 -3.11
N LEU A 46 -8.87 -4.05 -2.79
CA LEU A 46 -8.96 -5.50 -2.98
C LEU A 46 -9.25 -6.28 -1.69
N GLY A 47 -9.29 -5.58 -0.55
CA GLY A 47 -9.58 -6.17 0.75
C GLY A 47 -8.49 -5.94 1.79
N ALA A 48 -8.88 -6.13 3.05
CA ALA A 48 -8.01 -6.01 4.21
C ALA A 48 -7.24 -7.31 4.47
N LEU A 49 -6.02 -7.17 4.99
CA LEU A 49 -5.21 -8.25 5.54
C LEU A 49 -5.38 -8.30 7.07
#